data_AF-A0A853F051-F1
#
_entry.id   AF-A0A853F051-F1
#
_cell.length_a   1.000
_cell.length_b   1.000
_cell.length_c   1.000
_cell.angle_alpha   90.00
_cell.angle_beta   90.00
_cell.angle_gamma   90.00
#
_symmetry.space_group_name_H-M   'P 1'
#
loop_
_entity.id
_entity.type
_entity.pdbx_description
1 polymer ?
#
loop_
_entity_poly.entity_id
_entity_poly.type
_entity_poly.pdbx_seq_one_letter_code
_entity_poly.pdbx_strand_id
1 'polypeptide(L)'
;MKNYIKKTTGLLLIGLLAFGLSNTVYAQTTNTKQNLQVDDYNSRYTPQGRKQAGKRGTYTKDTHVWVYTSAFAKRFGMPEEWIDDGLKGAEALAYRLDLDVYGTKCGYFSEVENCRPSTACVVDMYIDDGVDLPWNTEARYGSMYGRKSKAFLRSQYPNDKPAHLYRGAQRGQQYKLGLDSTGIVFGKNDKWRLGAYYILEYDRDIYKNLDYLSGSVICRTFGKERGVKINIDKPVFREDGSVNHKGKRLAHQVKIPNSFMQRIEAYDKTQYEPNSLFNAFKKRLSTTTKSNQSK
;
A
#
# COMPACT_ATOMS: atom_id res chain seq x y z
N MET A 1 42.53 -50.74 -76.80
CA MET A 1 41.77 -52.02 -76.72
C MET A 1 40.31 -51.71 -76.45
N LYS A 2 39.42 -52.15 -77.36
CA LYS A 2 37.93 -52.13 -77.33
C LYS A 2 37.28 -50.73 -77.38
N ASN A 3 36.76 -50.27 -78.53
CA ASN A 3 35.45 -50.57 -79.16
C ASN A 3 34.26 -50.30 -78.21
N TYR A 4 33.13 -49.66 -78.54
CA TYR A 4 32.49 -49.16 -79.77
C TYR A 4 31.23 -48.35 -79.32
N ILE A 5 30.84 -47.26 -80.01
CA ILE A 5 29.48 -46.91 -80.55
C ILE A 5 28.25 -46.91 -79.56
N LYS A 6 27.29 -45.97 -79.47
CA LYS A 6 26.62 -44.96 -80.35
C LYS A 6 25.73 -44.00 -79.49
N LYS A 7 25.50 -42.77 -79.99
CA LYS A 7 24.27 -41.90 -80.04
C LYS A 7 23.18 -42.07 -78.95
N THR A 8 22.54 -41.05 -78.36
CA THR A 8 21.90 -39.84 -78.96
C THR A 8 21.41 -38.86 -77.85
N THR A 9 21.66 -37.57 -78.06
CA THR A 9 20.89 -36.33 -77.76
C THR A 9 20.03 -36.10 -76.49
N GLY A 10 20.30 -34.97 -75.81
CA GLY A 10 19.38 -34.20 -74.94
C GLY A 10 20.12 -33.08 -74.17
N LEU A 11 20.23 -31.85 -74.71
CA LEU A 11 19.39 -30.63 -74.50
C LEU A 11 19.67 -29.81 -73.20
N LEU A 12 20.10 -28.54 -73.40
CA LEU A 12 20.00 -27.30 -72.57
C LEU A 12 20.50 -27.35 -71.10
N LEU A 13 21.59 -26.69 -70.65
CA LEU A 13 22.16 -25.33 -70.86
C LEU A 13 21.22 -24.19 -70.43
N ILE A 14 21.56 -23.50 -69.33
CA ILE A 14 21.55 -22.03 -69.17
C ILE A 14 22.32 -21.71 -67.88
N GLY A 15 23.42 -20.97 -68.04
CA GLY A 15 24.20 -20.38 -66.97
C GLY A 15 24.23 -18.87 -67.12
N LEU A 16 23.97 -18.20 -65.98
CA LEU A 16 24.45 -16.88 -65.54
C LEU A 16 24.11 -15.63 -66.39
N LEU A 17 23.14 -14.87 -65.90
CA LEU A 17 23.00 -13.43 -66.13
C LEU A 17 23.19 -12.69 -64.79
N ALA A 18 24.22 -11.87 -64.74
CA ALA A 18 24.46 -10.92 -63.66
C ALA A 18 23.63 -9.65 -63.89
N PHE A 19 22.81 -9.27 -62.92
CA PHE A 19 22.21 -7.94 -62.84
C PHE A 19 22.42 -7.40 -61.42
N GLY A 20 23.16 -6.28 -61.34
CA GLY A 20 23.22 -5.46 -60.15
C GLY A 20 21.88 -4.77 -59.94
N LEU A 21 21.29 -4.99 -58.76
CA LEU A 21 20.22 -4.17 -58.22
C LEU A 21 20.58 -3.81 -56.79
N SER A 22 20.62 -2.50 -56.57
CA SER A 22 20.83 -1.81 -55.30
C SER A 22 19.88 -2.32 -54.22
N ASN A 23 20.41 -2.96 -53.18
CA ASN A 23 19.67 -3.26 -51.97
C ASN A 23 19.49 -1.97 -51.15
N THR A 24 18.40 -1.23 -51.42
CA THR A 24 17.82 -0.37 -50.40
C THR A 24 17.26 -1.27 -49.30
N VAL A 25 18.01 -1.43 -48.22
CA VAL A 25 17.48 -2.01 -46.98
C VAL A 25 16.49 -0.99 -46.42
N TYR A 26 15.20 -1.18 -46.74
CA TYR A 26 14.15 -0.58 -45.93
C TYR A 26 14.27 -1.21 -44.55
N ALA A 27 14.87 -0.48 -43.61
CA ALA A 27 14.66 -0.72 -42.20
C ALA A 27 13.17 -0.45 -41.93
N GLN A 28 12.33 -1.47 -42.11
CA GLN A 28 11.03 -1.50 -41.47
C GLN A 28 11.32 -1.57 -39.97
N THR A 29 11.39 -0.40 -39.34
CA THR A 29 11.12 -0.28 -37.92
C THR A 29 9.66 -0.67 -37.76
N THR A 30 9.40 -1.98 -37.72
CA THR A 30 8.18 -2.46 -37.08
C THR A 30 8.31 -2.01 -35.64
N ASN A 31 7.69 -0.85 -35.36
CA ASN A 31 7.23 -0.44 -34.04
C ASN A 31 6.26 -1.51 -33.54
N THR A 32 6.79 -2.70 -33.28
CA THR A 32 6.16 -3.70 -32.47
C THR A 32 6.38 -3.18 -31.08
N LYS A 33 5.54 -2.20 -30.68
CA LYS A 33 5.10 -2.11 -29.30
C LYS A 33 4.58 -3.51 -28.99
N GLN A 34 5.45 -4.38 -28.49
CA GLN A 34 5.02 -5.50 -27.69
C GLN A 34 4.26 -4.83 -26.54
N ASN A 35 2.94 -4.77 -26.70
CA ASN A 35 1.97 -4.64 -25.64
C ASN A 35 2.16 -5.84 -24.71
N LEU A 36 3.29 -5.91 -24.00
CA LEU A 36 3.25 -6.41 -22.64
C LEU A 36 2.38 -5.40 -21.93
N GLN A 37 1.08 -5.73 -21.88
CA GLN A 37 0.07 -5.05 -21.10
C GLN A 37 0.62 -5.04 -19.68
N VAL A 38 1.33 -3.99 -19.29
CA VAL A 38 2.02 -3.94 -18.00
C VAL A 38 0.92 -4.05 -16.96
N ASP A 39 0.88 -5.17 -16.25
CA ASP A 39 -0.08 -5.41 -15.17
C ASP A 39 0.36 -4.63 -13.92
N ASP A 40 0.58 -3.34 -14.10
CA ASP A 40 0.99 -2.39 -13.07
C ASP A 40 -0.17 -2.01 -12.16
N TYR A 41 0.13 -1.23 -11.12
CA TYR A 41 -0.86 -0.72 -10.19
C TYR A 41 -2.03 -0.01 -10.89
N ASN A 42 -1.75 0.88 -11.85
CA ASN A 42 -2.77 1.71 -12.48
C ASN A 42 -3.77 0.88 -13.29
N SER A 43 -3.26 -0.11 -14.03
CA SER A 43 -4.08 -1.07 -14.78
C SER A 43 -4.94 -1.96 -13.88
N ARG A 44 -4.65 -2.04 -12.58
CA ARG A 44 -5.39 -2.87 -11.62
C ARG A 44 -6.43 -2.06 -10.84
N TYR A 45 -6.03 -0.89 -10.33
CA TYR A 45 -6.76 -0.20 -9.26
C TYR A 45 -7.29 1.18 -9.62
N THR A 46 -7.05 1.67 -10.86
CA THR A 46 -7.55 2.98 -11.31
C THR A 46 -8.52 2.85 -12.50
N PRO A 47 -9.56 3.69 -12.60
CA PRO A 47 -10.45 3.68 -13.74
C PRO A 47 -9.73 4.01 -15.06
N GLN A 48 -8.83 5.00 -15.05
CA GLN A 48 -8.10 5.46 -16.23
C GLN A 48 -7.13 4.39 -16.74
N GLY A 49 -6.30 3.83 -15.85
CA GLY A 49 -5.34 2.78 -16.22
C GLY A 49 -6.03 1.51 -16.71
N ARG A 50 -7.17 1.13 -16.11
CA ARG A 50 -7.98 0.00 -16.60
C ARG A 50 -8.54 0.23 -18.00
N LYS A 51 -9.07 1.43 -18.28
CA LYS A 51 -9.57 1.81 -19.61
C LYS A 51 -8.45 1.74 -20.65
N GLN A 52 -7.29 2.31 -20.34
CA GLN A 52 -6.11 2.28 -21.22
C GLN A 52 -5.62 0.85 -21.47
N ALA A 53 -5.64 0.00 -20.45
CA ALA A 53 -5.31 -1.42 -20.57
C ALA A 53 -6.43 -2.25 -21.25
N GLY A 54 -7.58 -1.68 -21.62
CA GLY A 54 -8.68 -2.46 -22.20
C GLY A 54 -9.32 -3.49 -21.27
N LYS A 55 -9.11 -3.38 -19.95
CA LYS A 55 -9.66 -4.29 -18.95
C LYS A 55 -11.13 -3.94 -18.66
N ARG A 56 -12.01 -4.96 -18.66
CA ARG A 56 -13.46 -4.83 -18.41
C ARG A 56 -13.85 -5.38 -17.03
N GLY A 57 -15.10 -5.19 -16.62
CA GLY A 57 -15.66 -5.71 -15.37
C GLY A 57 -15.44 -4.83 -14.13
N THR A 58 -15.88 -5.33 -12.97
CA THR A 58 -15.67 -4.68 -11.68
C THR A 58 -14.20 -4.75 -11.27
N TYR A 59 -13.76 -3.81 -10.43
CA TYR A 59 -12.42 -3.80 -9.88
C TYR A 59 -12.43 -3.14 -8.49
N THR A 60 -11.47 -3.52 -7.66
CA THR A 60 -11.24 -2.86 -6.38
C THR A 60 -10.54 -1.54 -6.64
N LYS A 61 -11.16 -0.44 -6.26
CA LYS A 61 -10.51 0.88 -6.29
C LYS A 61 -9.64 1.04 -5.06
N ASP A 62 -8.39 1.45 -5.26
CA ASP A 62 -7.54 1.89 -4.16
C ASP A 62 -7.96 3.30 -3.72
N THR A 63 -8.22 3.47 -2.43
CA THR A 63 -8.59 4.74 -1.80
C THR A 63 -7.54 5.24 -0.81
N HIS A 64 -6.39 4.56 -0.70
CA HIS A 64 -5.32 4.95 0.20
C HIS A 64 -4.57 6.15 -0.35
N VAL A 65 -4.11 7.01 0.56
CA VAL A 65 -3.09 8.00 0.25
C VAL A 65 -1.74 7.32 0.47
N TRP A 66 -0.87 7.35 -0.52
CA TRP A 66 0.43 6.69 -0.46
C TRP A 66 1.59 7.68 -0.39
N VAL A 67 2.69 7.21 0.21
CA VAL A 67 4.05 7.71 -0.03
C VAL A 67 5.01 6.53 0.06
N TYR A 68 6.04 6.51 -0.79
CA TYR A 68 7.02 5.43 -0.77
C TYR A 68 8.35 5.85 -1.40
N THR A 69 9.34 4.99 -1.23
CA THR A 69 10.65 5.11 -1.90
C THR A 69 10.57 4.65 -3.36
N SER A 70 11.52 5.10 -4.16
CA SER A 70 11.67 4.65 -5.55
C SER A 70 11.83 3.13 -5.68
N ALA A 71 12.54 2.50 -4.74
CA ALA A 71 12.75 1.05 -4.73
C ALA A 71 11.43 0.29 -4.51
N PHE A 72 10.62 0.74 -3.55
CA PHE A 72 9.30 0.18 -3.30
C PHE A 72 8.36 0.35 -4.51
N ALA A 73 8.38 1.53 -5.14
CA ALA A 73 7.58 1.80 -6.34
C ALA A 73 7.91 0.81 -7.46
N LYS A 74 9.20 0.63 -7.74
CA LYS A 74 9.68 -0.33 -8.76
C LYS A 74 9.30 -1.76 -8.41
N ARG A 75 9.46 -2.16 -7.15
CA ARG A 75 9.17 -3.52 -6.67
C ARG A 75 7.71 -3.88 -6.87
N PHE A 76 6.77 -2.98 -6.55
CA PHE A 76 5.33 -3.27 -6.59
C PHE A 76 4.61 -2.70 -7.83
N GLY A 77 5.33 -1.99 -8.71
CA GLY A 77 4.78 -1.35 -9.90
C GLY A 77 3.83 -0.21 -9.54
N MET A 78 4.18 0.56 -8.52
CA MET A 78 3.40 1.69 -8.03
C MET A 78 3.73 2.97 -8.83
N PRO A 79 2.80 3.93 -8.96
CA PRO A 79 3.01 5.16 -9.74
C PRO A 79 4.15 6.05 -9.24
N GLU A 80 4.85 6.75 -10.12
CA GLU A 80 5.97 7.60 -9.70
C GLU A 80 5.52 8.84 -8.89
N GLU A 81 4.28 9.31 -9.08
CA GLU A 81 3.79 10.55 -8.46
C GLU A 81 3.69 10.52 -6.92
N TRP A 82 3.76 9.35 -6.29
CA TRP A 82 3.74 9.21 -4.83
C TRP A 82 5.11 8.88 -4.24
N ILE A 83 6.15 8.84 -5.07
CA ILE A 83 7.53 8.71 -4.60
C ILE A 83 7.91 9.99 -3.85
N ASP A 84 8.45 9.82 -2.65
CA ASP A 84 9.09 10.89 -1.89
C ASP A 84 10.24 10.31 -1.08
N ASP A 85 11.47 10.51 -1.56
CA ASP A 85 12.68 10.01 -0.90
C ASP A 85 13.00 10.75 0.43
N GLY A 86 12.21 11.77 0.78
CA GLY A 86 12.16 12.34 2.13
C GLY A 86 11.59 11.37 3.17
N LEU A 87 10.94 10.29 2.74
CA LEU A 87 10.51 9.20 3.63
C LEU A 87 11.75 8.47 4.14
N LYS A 88 11.91 8.40 5.46
CA LYS A 88 13.02 7.68 6.12
C LYS A 88 12.49 6.75 7.20
N GLY A 89 13.12 5.60 7.34
CA GLY A 89 12.70 4.56 8.30
C GLY A 89 11.54 3.69 7.82
N ALA A 90 11.00 3.91 6.63
CA ALA A 90 10.03 3.02 6.02
C ALA A 90 10.25 3.00 4.51
N GLU A 91 9.92 1.89 3.86
CA GLU A 91 9.88 1.80 2.41
C GLU A 91 8.61 2.41 1.82
N ALA A 92 7.50 2.33 2.56
CA ALA A 92 6.22 2.92 2.19
C ALA A 92 5.33 3.22 3.41
N LEU A 93 4.43 4.19 3.23
CA LEU A 93 3.31 4.46 4.12
C LEU A 93 2.02 4.53 3.30
N ALA A 94 0.93 4.01 3.87
CA ALA A 94 -0.42 4.19 3.35
C ALA A 94 -1.35 4.73 4.43
N TYR A 95 -2.00 5.86 4.16
CA TYR A 95 -3.04 6.40 5.02
C TYR A 95 -4.42 6.11 4.46
N ARG A 96 -5.37 5.77 5.32
CA ARG A 96 -6.77 5.56 4.95
C ARG A 96 -7.75 5.95 6.04
N LEU A 97 -8.98 6.17 5.61
CA LEU A 97 -10.16 6.12 6.46
C LEU A 97 -10.77 4.72 6.34
N ASP A 98 -10.81 3.99 7.45
CA ASP A 98 -11.49 2.72 7.57
C ASP A 98 -12.78 2.90 8.39
N LEU A 99 -13.90 2.43 7.85
CA LEU A 99 -15.22 2.53 8.49
C LEU A 99 -15.65 1.21 9.13
N ASP A 100 -14.91 0.14 8.88
CA ASP A 100 -15.27 -1.23 9.19
C ASP A 100 -14.49 -1.76 10.41
N VAL A 101 -13.26 -1.26 10.65
CA VAL A 101 -12.35 -1.70 11.74
C VAL A 101 -13.03 -1.76 13.12
N TYR A 102 -13.84 -0.75 13.45
CA TYR A 102 -14.53 -0.68 14.74
C TYR A 102 -16.03 -1.03 14.66
N GLY A 103 -16.51 -1.35 13.46
CA GLY A 103 -17.92 -1.63 13.15
C GLY A 103 -18.84 -0.43 13.34
N THR A 104 -20.15 -0.70 13.23
CA THR A 104 -21.21 0.28 13.47
C THR A 104 -21.51 0.41 14.97
N LYS A 105 -21.66 1.65 15.45
CA LYS A 105 -22.08 1.98 16.82
C LYS A 105 -23.39 2.77 16.77
N CYS A 106 -24.28 2.55 17.73
CA CYS A 106 -25.58 3.21 17.84
C CYS A 106 -25.71 3.94 19.19
N GLY A 107 -26.78 4.71 19.38
CA GLY A 107 -26.98 5.49 20.61
C GLY A 107 -26.37 6.89 20.60
N TYR A 108 -25.93 7.38 19.43
CA TYR A 108 -25.36 8.73 19.34
C TYR A 108 -26.39 9.80 19.70
N PHE A 109 -25.98 10.82 20.46
CA PHE A 109 -26.82 11.95 20.85
C PHE A 109 -28.10 11.55 21.63
N SER A 110 -28.01 10.48 22.43
CA SER A 110 -29.13 9.91 23.20
C SER A 110 -30.27 9.35 22.35
N GLU A 111 -30.01 9.07 21.07
CA GLU A 111 -30.95 8.41 20.16
C GLU A 111 -30.48 6.98 19.88
N VAL A 112 -31.20 6.00 20.42
CA VAL A 112 -30.82 4.58 20.34
C VAL A 112 -30.69 4.08 18.90
N GLU A 113 -31.56 4.55 18.01
CA GLU A 113 -31.57 4.20 16.57
C GLU A 113 -30.53 4.94 15.74
N ASN A 114 -29.80 5.91 16.33
CA ASN A 114 -28.81 6.69 15.61
C ASN A 114 -27.51 5.89 15.47
N CYS A 115 -27.47 5.03 14.44
CA CYS A 115 -26.37 4.14 14.12
C CYS A 115 -25.42 4.72 13.07
N ARG A 116 -24.11 4.60 13.31
CA ARG A 116 -23.07 5.11 12.40
C ARG A 116 -21.82 4.23 12.43
N PRO A 117 -21.12 4.07 11.29
CA PRO A 117 -19.79 3.45 11.27
C PRO A 117 -18.82 4.21 12.18
N SER A 118 -18.06 3.48 12.99
CA SER A 118 -17.01 4.06 13.82
C SER A 118 -15.74 4.24 12.99
N THR A 119 -15.44 5.49 12.66
CA THR A 119 -14.29 5.86 11.81
C THR A 119 -12.96 5.55 12.49
N ALA A 120 -12.07 4.87 11.78
CA ALA A 120 -10.65 4.74 12.12
C ALA A 120 -9.82 5.44 11.03
N CYS A 121 -8.97 6.38 11.40
CA CYS A 121 -7.91 6.84 10.51
C CYS A 121 -6.71 5.94 10.74
N VAL A 122 -6.13 5.36 9.71
CA VAL A 122 -5.14 4.29 9.85
C VAL A 122 -3.93 4.59 8.99
N VAL A 123 -2.75 4.38 9.56
CA VAL A 123 -1.47 4.43 8.85
C VAL A 123 -0.89 3.03 8.83
N ASP A 124 -0.77 2.46 7.64
CA ASP A 124 0.02 1.27 7.40
C ASP A 124 1.45 1.67 7.06
N MET A 125 2.40 0.93 7.61
CA MET A 125 3.83 1.13 7.43
C MET A 125 4.45 -0.15 6.89
N TYR A 126 5.35 0.02 5.94
CA TYR A 126 6.16 -1.03 5.34
C TYR A 126 7.61 -0.75 5.67
N ILE A 127 8.22 -1.60 6.48
CA ILE A 127 9.55 -1.37 7.06
C ILE A 127 10.45 -2.53 6.65
N ASP A 128 11.71 -2.23 6.35
CA ASP A 128 12.72 -3.25 6.10
C ASP A 128 12.84 -4.20 7.31
N ASP A 129 12.81 -5.52 7.06
CA ASP A 129 12.81 -6.53 8.13
C ASP A 129 14.18 -6.73 8.79
N GLY A 130 15.24 -6.09 8.27
CA GLY A 130 16.54 -5.98 8.90
C GLY A 130 16.53 -5.05 10.12
N VAL A 131 15.46 -4.28 10.31
CA VAL A 131 15.24 -3.47 11.52
C VAL A 131 14.78 -4.38 12.67
N ASP A 132 15.46 -4.31 13.82
CA ASP A 132 15.08 -5.01 15.06
C ASP A 132 13.84 -4.39 15.71
N LEU A 133 12.68 -4.58 15.07
CA LEU A 133 11.38 -4.21 15.62
C LEU A 133 10.97 -5.20 16.72
N PRO A 134 10.49 -4.71 17.89
CA PRO A 134 10.12 -5.56 19.01
C PRO A 134 8.96 -6.50 18.63
N TRP A 135 9.07 -7.75 19.10
CA TRP A 135 8.08 -8.79 18.86
C TRP A 135 7.76 -9.53 20.17
N ASN A 136 6.54 -9.34 20.66
CA ASN A 136 6.04 -10.02 21.84
C ASN A 136 5.56 -11.42 21.44
N THR A 137 6.32 -12.43 21.84
CA THR A 137 5.99 -13.85 21.63
C THR A 137 5.08 -14.44 22.69
N GLU A 138 4.71 -13.66 23.72
CA GLU A 138 3.97 -14.16 24.86
C GLU A 138 2.50 -13.71 24.82
N ALA A 139 2.22 -12.50 24.33
CA ALA A 139 0.87 -12.00 24.15
C ALA A 139 0.30 -12.34 22.75
N ARG A 140 -0.99 -12.68 22.71
CA ARG A 140 -1.72 -12.82 21.45
C ARG A 140 -2.26 -11.47 21.02
N TYR A 141 -1.74 -10.89 19.95
CA TYR A 141 -2.42 -9.80 19.25
C TYR A 141 -3.15 -10.34 18.02
N GLY A 142 -4.46 -10.12 17.96
CA GLY A 142 -5.29 -10.49 16.83
C GLY A 142 -5.25 -9.43 15.73
N SER A 143 -5.08 -9.84 14.47
CA SER A 143 -5.33 -8.93 13.35
C SER A 143 -6.79 -8.48 13.37
N MET A 144 -7.03 -7.19 13.44
CA MET A 144 -8.38 -6.64 13.31
C MET A 144 -8.86 -6.75 11.85
N TYR A 145 -10.18 -6.87 11.67
CA TYR A 145 -10.83 -6.81 10.36
C TYR A 145 -10.76 -5.39 9.80
N GLY A 146 -10.79 -5.23 8.48
CA GLY A 146 -10.74 -3.93 7.82
C GLY A 146 -10.13 -4.00 6.43
N ARG A 147 -10.17 -2.86 5.73
CA ARG A 147 -9.52 -2.70 4.42
C ARG A 147 -8.02 -2.48 4.67
N LYS A 148 -7.18 -3.35 4.12
CA LYS A 148 -5.73 -3.31 4.36
C LYS A 148 -5.01 -2.86 3.10
N SER A 149 -4.06 -1.95 3.22
CA SER A 149 -3.31 -1.47 2.05
C SER A 149 -2.46 -2.57 1.40
N LYS A 150 -2.07 -3.61 2.14
CA LYS A 150 -1.32 -4.76 1.60
C LYS A 150 -2.07 -5.54 0.51
N ALA A 151 -3.40 -5.41 0.42
CA ALA A 151 -4.20 -6.01 -0.65
C ALA A 151 -3.95 -5.36 -2.03
N PHE A 152 -3.34 -4.17 -2.07
CA PHE A 152 -3.02 -3.43 -3.29
C PHE A 152 -1.57 -3.64 -3.76
N LEU A 153 -0.78 -4.38 -2.98
CA LEU A 153 0.59 -4.72 -3.33
C LEU A 153 0.64 -6.01 -4.12
N ARG A 154 1.30 -5.96 -5.27
CA ARG A 154 1.66 -7.13 -6.05
C ARG A 154 3.03 -6.90 -6.67
N SER A 155 4.00 -7.68 -6.22
CA SER A 155 5.37 -7.56 -6.71
C SER A 155 5.45 -7.80 -8.21
N GLN A 156 6.33 -7.03 -8.85
CA GLN A 156 6.69 -7.18 -10.26
C GLN A 156 7.81 -8.21 -10.44
N TYR A 157 8.42 -8.69 -9.35
CA TYR A 157 9.45 -9.71 -9.41
C TYR A 157 8.82 -11.11 -9.29
N PRO A 158 9.04 -12.03 -10.27
CA PRO A 158 8.35 -13.32 -10.31
C PRO A 158 8.49 -14.19 -9.06
N ASN A 159 9.62 -14.08 -8.36
CA ASN A 159 9.95 -14.87 -7.17
C ASN A 159 9.64 -14.16 -5.85
N ASP A 160 9.14 -12.93 -5.90
CA ASP A 160 8.80 -12.13 -4.73
C ASP A 160 7.29 -12.19 -4.48
N LYS A 161 6.85 -13.35 -4.02
CA LYS A 161 5.44 -13.61 -3.76
C LYS A 161 5.11 -13.33 -2.28
N PRO A 162 3.86 -12.92 -1.98
CA PRO A 162 3.45 -12.72 -0.60
C PRO A 162 3.64 -14.00 0.23
N ALA A 163 4.27 -13.92 1.40
CA ALA A 163 4.59 -15.14 2.15
C ALA A 163 3.34 -15.82 2.72
N HIS A 164 2.23 -15.09 2.88
CA HIS A 164 0.95 -15.67 3.31
C HIS A 164 0.39 -16.72 2.34
N LEU A 165 0.78 -16.71 1.05
CA LEU A 165 0.37 -17.75 0.09
C LEU A 165 0.97 -19.13 0.42
N TYR A 166 2.07 -19.15 1.16
CA TYR A 166 2.77 -20.37 1.59
C TYR A 166 2.44 -20.74 3.04
N ARG A 167 1.79 -19.82 3.77
CA ARG A 167 1.29 -20.05 5.12
C ARG A 167 -0.06 -20.76 5.03
N GLY A 168 -0.03 -22.08 4.91
CA GLY A 168 -1.19 -22.90 5.28
C GLY A 168 -1.38 -22.78 6.80
N ALA A 169 -2.31 -21.94 7.25
CA ALA A 169 -2.65 -21.90 8.67
C ALA A 169 -3.14 -23.29 9.08
N GLN A 170 -2.34 -24.04 9.84
CA GLN A 170 -2.83 -25.26 10.46
C GLN A 170 -3.95 -24.85 11.41
N ARG A 171 -5.12 -25.50 11.28
CA ARG A 171 -6.29 -25.25 12.12
C ARG A 171 -5.88 -25.33 13.59
N GLY A 172 -5.95 -24.21 14.32
CA GLY A 172 -5.59 -24.11 15.74
C GLY A 172 -4.30 -23.34 16.07
N GLN A 173 -3.48 -22.98 15.07
CA GLN A 173 -2.33 -22.09 15.28
C GLN A 173 -2.80 -20.64 15.48
N GLN A 174 -2.45 -20.04 16.63
CA GLN A 174 -2.72 -18.62 16.90
C GLN A 174 -1.49 -17.81 16.53
N TYR A 175 -1.62 -16.90 15.56
CA TYR A 175 -0.56 -15.93 15.29
C TYR A 175 -0.40 -15.02 16.50
N LYS A 176 0.77 -15.10 17.14
CA LYS A 176 1.17 -14.18 18.20
C LYS A 176 1.81 -12.99 17.51
N LEU A 177 1.03 -11.94 17.30
CA LEU A 177 1.55 -10.65 16.86
C LEU A 177 1.68 -9.84 18.15
N GLY A 178 2.60 -8.89 18.25
CA GLY A 178 2.64 -8.10 19.47
C GLY A 178 3.74 -7.07 19.41
N LEU A 179 3.36 -5.89 18.98
CA LEU A 179 4.13 -4.69 19.21
C LEU A 179 3.28 -3.87 20.17
N ASP A 180 3.85 -3.40 21.28
CA ASP A 180 3.05 -2.86 22.39
C ASP A 180 3.38 -1.38 22.72
N SER A 181 4.39 -0.80 22.06
CA SER A 181 4.77 0.59 22.28
C SER A 181 5.11 1.31 20.97
N THR A 182 4.07 1.86 20.34
CA THR A 182 4.19 2.82 19.22
C THR A 182 3.57 4.14 19.61
N GLY A 183 4.11 5.25 19.08
CA GLY A 183 3.52 6.56 19.29
C GLY A 183 3.98 7.57 18.25
N ILE A 184 3.26 8.69 18.20
CA ILE A 184 3.47 9.76 17.23
C ILE A 184 4.18 10.92 17.91
N VAL A 185 5.14 11.49 17.19
CA VAL A 185 6.02 12.56 17.64
C VAL A 185 5.78 13.81 16.81
N PHE A 186 5.54 14.92 17.48
CA PHE A 186 5.12 16.16 16.86
C PHE A 186 6.14 17.30 17.00
N GLY A 187 6.42 17.96 15.88
CA GLY A 187 7.10 19.26 15.81
C GLY A 187 8.58 19.27 16.22
N LYS A 188 9.18 20.46 16.23
CA LYS A 188 10.62 20.67 16.54
C LYS A 188 11.03 20.26 17.95
N ASN A 189 10.08 20.20 18.89
CA ASN A 189 10.32 19.84 20.29
C ASN A 189 10.05 18.36 20.57
N ASP A 190 9.83 17.56 19.52
CA ASP A 190 9.58 16.12 19.60
C ASP A 190 8.55 15.73 20.69
N LYS A 191 7.40 16.42 20.70
CA LYS A 191 6.34 16.14 21.68
C LYS A 191 5.76 14.74 21.42
N TRP A 192 6.09 13.80 22.30
CA TRP A 192 5.62 12.42 22.27
C TRP A 192 4.16 12.32 22.71
N ARG A 193 3.30 11.67 21.91
CA ARG A 193 1.96 11.26 22.33
C ARG A 193 1.84 9.73 22.31
N LEU A 194 2.03 9.13 23.48
CA LEU A 194 1.81 7.70 23.69
C LEU A 194 0.34 7.35 23.40
N GLY A 195 0.09 6.23 22.72
CA GLY A 195 -1.27 5.80 22.37
C GLY A 195 -1.89 6.57 21.20
N ALA A 196 -1.17 7.51 20.58
CA ALA A 196 -1.62 8.16 19.35
C ALA A 196 -1.56 7.23 18.11
N TYR A 197 -0.92 6.07 18.25
CA TYR A 197 -0.89 4.99 17.26
C TYR A 197 -1.31 3.69 17.95
N TYR A 198 -2.56 3.28 17.77
CA TYR A 198 -3.10 2.03 18.28
C TYR A 198 -2.94 0.96 17.21
N ILE A 199 -2.13 -0.04 17.49
CA ILE A 199 -1.81 -1.10 16.52
C ILE A 199 -3.10 -1.87 16.20
N LEU A 200 -3.25 -2.25 14.94
CA LEU A 200 -4.36 -3.03 14.37
C LEU A 200 -3.90 -4.37 13.79
N GLU A 201 -2.66 -4.42 13.31
CA GLU A 201 -2.01 -5.62 12.78
C GLU A 201 -0.50 -5.38 12.70
N TYR A 202 0.29 -6.42 12.98
CA TYR A 202 1.72 -6.43 12.71
C TYR A 202 2.09 -7.77 12.11
N ASP A 203 2.64 -7.81 10.89
CA ASP A 203 2.93 -9.04 10.13
C ASP A 203 4.31 -8.92 9.49
N ARG A 204 5.27 -9.74 9.95
CA ARG A 204 6.67 -9.71 9.49
C ARG A 204 6.94 -10.48 8.20
N ASP A 205 5.92 -11.16 7.72
CA ASP A 205 6.05 -12.13 6.63
C ASP A 205 5.10 -11.76 5.47
N ILE A 206 4.73 -10.48 5.31
CA ILE A 206 3.82 -10.09 4.21
C ILE A 206 4.47 -10.34 2.85
N TYR A 207 5.76 -10.00 2.73
CA TYR A 207 6.66 -10.19 1.61
C TYR A 207 8.06 -10.40 2.18
N LYS A 208 8.96 -11.00 1.40
CA LYS A 208 10.36 -11.15 1.81
C LYS A 208 10.98 -9.77 2.08
N ASN A 209 11.78 -9.64 3.13
CA ASN A 209 12.49 -8.42 3.49
C ASN A 209 11.56 -7.24 3.88
N LEU A 210 10.33 -7.50 4.32
CA LEU A 210 9.35 -6.45 4.53
C LEU A 210 8.38 -6.77 5.68
N ASP A 211 8.50 -5.99 6.75
CA ASP A 211 7.59 -5.95 7.87
C ASP A 211 6.41 -5.00 7.59
N TYR A 212 5.20 -5.40 7.97
CA TYR A 212 3.98 -4.61 7.85
C TYR A 212 3.38 -4.28 9.20
N LEU A 213 3.30 -2.99 9.53
CA LEU A 213 2.70 -2.49 10.75
C LEU A 213 1.51 -1.57 10.42
N SER A 214 0.32 -1.96 10.84
CA SER A 214 -0.92 -1.20 10.70
C SER A 214 -1.37 -0.69 12.06
N GLY A 215 -1.83 0.55 12.12
CA GLY A 215 -2.34 1.12 13.35
C GLY A 215 -3.21 2.35 13.13
N SER A 216 -4.27 2.42 13.91
CA SER A 216 -5.16 3.57 13.92
C SER A 216 -4.51 4.73 14.66
N VAL A 217 -4.78 5.91 14.14
CA VAL A 217 -4.34 7.18 14.68
C VAL A 217 -5.55 8.07 14.88
N ILE A 218 -5.40 9.10 15.71
CA ILE A 218 -6.43 10.13 15.81
C ILE A 218 -6.52 10.81 14.43
N CYS A 219 -7.71 10.84 13.83
CA CYS A 219 -7.94 11.55 12.57
C CYS A 219 -7.50 13.02 12.67
N ARG A 220 -6.97 13.59 11.57
CA ARG A 220 -6.27 14.90 11.54
C ARG A 220 -4.98 14.99 12.35
N THR A 221 -4.45 13.89 12.87
CA THR A 221 -3.12 13.85 13.51
C THR A 221 -2.07 14.55 12.67
N PHE A 222 -2.08 14.35 11.35
CA PHE A 222 -1.09 14.93 10.44
C PHE A 222 -1.46 16.33 9.92
N GLY A 223 -2.27 17.09 10.67
CA GLY A 223 -2.90 18.35 10.25
C GLY A 223 -1.94 19.44 9.75
N LYS A 224 -1.81 20.56 10.44
CA LYS A 224 -0.92 21.66 9.98
C LYS A 224 0.52 21.52 10.44
N GLU A 225 0.78 20.65 11.40
CA GLU A 225 2.11 20.41 11.93
C GLU A 225 3.00 19.68 10.91
N ARG A 226 4.31 19.92 10.97
CA ARG A 226 5.30 19.41 10.01
C ARG A 226 6.47 18.80 10.76
N GLY A 227 7.20 17.92 10.07
CA GLY A 227 8.25 17.13 10.70
C GLY A 227 7.73 16.09 11.69
N VAL A 228 6.52 15.56 11.45
CA VAL A 228 5.93 14.48 12.26
C VAL A 228 6.74 13.20 12.06
N LYS A 229 6.92 12.45 13.14
CA LYS A 229 7.62 11.17 13.15
C LYS A 229 6.76 10.13 13.87
N ILE A 230 6.93 8.87 13.54
CA ILE A 230 6.39 7.75 14.32
C ILE A 230 7.59 7.07 14.95
N ASN A 231 7.64 6.99 16.28
CA ASN A 231 8.63 6.13 16.91
C ASN A 231 8.00 4.80 17.30
N ILE A 232 8.81 3.78 17.16
CA ILE A 232 8.57 2.45 17.64
C ILE A 232 9.58 2.24 18.77
N ASP A 233 9.07 2.07 19.98
CA ASP A 233 9.91 1.83 21.15
C ASP A 233 10.01 0.33 21.40
N LYS A 234 11.18 -0.14 21.85
CA LYS A 234 11.39 -1.49 22.36
C LYS A 234 11.10 -1.48 23.86
N PRO A 235 9.94 -1.96 24.31
CA PRO A 235 9.65 -2.04 25.73
C PRO A 235 10.33 -3.26 26.35
N VAL A 236 10.28 -3.36 27.68
CA VAL A 236 10.65 -4.58 28.38
C VAL A 236 9.39 -5.46 28.51
N PHE A 237 9.41 -6.63 27.87
CA PHE A 237 8.36 -7.63 28.01
C PHE A 237 8.60 -8.45 29.28
N ARG A 238 7.54 -8.68 30.06
CA ARG A 238 7.55 -9.61 31.19
C ARG A 238 7.22 -11.03 30.70
N GLU A 239 7.46 -12.02 31.54
CA GLU A 239 7.21 -13.44 31.23
C GLU A 239 5.74 -13.74 30.89
N ASP A 240 4.80 -12.96 31.45
CA ASP A 240 3.36 -13.05 31.15
C ASP A 240 2.95 -12.31 29.86
N GLY A 241 3.91 -11.76 29.13
CA GLY A 241 3.70 -10.93 27.95
C GLY A 241 3.23 -9.51 28.25
N SER A 242 3.05 -9.13 29.53
CA SER A 242 2.75 -7.75 29.89
C SER A 242 3.97 -6.84 29.69
N VAL A 243 3.70 -5.56 29.51
CA VAL A 243 4.70 -4.61 29.03
C VAL A 243 5.07 -3.64 30.14
N ASN A 244 6.36 -3.53 30.43
CA ASN A 244 6.87 -2.46 31.27
C ASN A 244 7.29 -1.27 30.39
N HIS A 245 6.51 -0.20 30.48
CA HIS A 245 6.77 1.03 29.75
C HIS A 245 7.87 1.90 30.39
N LYS A 246 8.32 1.59 31.63
CA LYS A 246 9.48 2.24 32.26
C LYS A 246 10.76 1.64 31.66
N GLY A 247 11.67 2.50 31.18
CA GLY A 247 12.95 2.07 30.59
C GLY A 247 12.88 1.63 29.12
N LYS A 248 11.78 1.94 28.41
CA LYS A 248 11.70 1.74 26.96
C LYS A 248 12.76 2.56 26.22
N ARG A 249 13.31 1.99 25.15
CA ARG A 249 14.28 2.65 24.28
C ARG A 249 13.72 2.78 22.87
N LEU A 250 14.11 3.84 22.17
CA LEU A 250 13.77 4.00 20.75
C LEU A 250 14.35 2.83 19.96
N ALA A 251 13.50 1.99 19.37
CA ALA A 251 13.92 0.90 18.50
C ALA A 251 14.09 1.42 17.07
N HIS A 252 13.11 2.19 16.61
CA HIS A 252 13.05 2.66 15.25
C HIS A 252 12.24 3.96 15.13
N GLN A 253 12.54 4.74 14.11
CA GLN A 253 11.86 6.00 13.84
C GLN A 253 11.54 6.13 12.35
N VAL A 254 10.27 6.40 12.05
CA VAL A 254 9.80 6.72 10.71
C VAL A 254 9.59 8.23 10.62
N LYS A 255 10.30 8.89 9.70
CA LYS A 255 10.14 10.32 9.41
C LYS A 255 9.14 10.49 8.27
N ILE A 256 8.07 11.23 8.52
CA ILE A 256 6.98 11.40 7.55
C ILE A 256 7.23 12.64 6.68
N PRO A 257 7.23 12.51 5.35
CA PRO A 257 7.39 13.65 4.46
C PRO A 257 6.24 14.65 4.57
N ASN A 258 6.58 15.93 4.44
CA ASN A 258 5.58 17.01 4.45
C ASN A 258 4.59 16.90 3.28
N SER A 259 5.05 16.42 2.11
CA SER A 259 4.19 16.24 0.93
C SER A 259 3.07 15.22 1.21
N PHE A 260 3.40 14.13 1.90
CA PHE A 260 2.45 13.10 2.28
C PHE A 260 1.43 13.63 3.29
N MET A 261 1.88 14.35 4.31
CA MET A 261 0.97 14.98 5.29
C MET A 261 0.00 15.97 4.64
N GLN A 262 0.45 16.74 3.64
CA GLN A 262 -0.42 17.64 2.87
C GLN A 262 -1.48 16.86 2.08
N ARG A 263 -1.12 15.72 1.46
CA ARG A 263 -2.09 14.84 0.78
C ARG A 263 -3.09 14.25 1.76
N ILE A 264 -2.65 13.85 2.95
CA ILE A 264 -3.54 13.39 4.03
C ILE A 264 -4.50 14.51 4.44
N GLU A 265 -4.03 15.75 4.62
CA GLU A 265 -4.89 16.88 4.99
C GLU A 265 -6.00 17.11 3.94
N ALA A 266 -5.66 17.04 2.65
CA ALA A 266 -6.63 17.14 1.56
C ALA A 266 -7.60 15.95 1.55
N TYR A 267 -7.10 14.74 1.78
CA TYR A 267 -7.91 13.53 1.89
C TYR A 267 -8.89 13.60 3.07
N ASP A 268 -8.43 13.98 4.27
CA ASP A 268 -9.26 14.11 5.47
C ASP A 268 -10.40 15.10 5.24
N LYS A 269 -10.12 16.26 4.63
CA LYS A 269 -11.14 17.27 4.30
C LYS A 269 -12.26 16.72 3.42
N THR A 270 -11.95 15.79 2.52
CA THR A 270 -12.92 15.27 1.55
C THR A 270 -13.57 13.95 1.99
N GLN A 271 -12.85 13.11 2.71
CA GLN A 271 -13.30 11.76 3.09
C GLN A 271 -13.68 11.63 4.56
N TYR A 272 -12.89 12.21 5.47
CA TYR A 272 -13.15 12.10 6.90
C TYR A 272 -14.16 13.14 7.39
N GLU A 273 -13.98 14.42 7.06
CA GLU A 273 -14.83 15.50 7.57
C GLU A 273 -16.33 15.29 7.39
N PRO A 274 -16.80 14.90 6.19
CA PRO A 274 -18.24 14.70 5.98
C PRO A 274 -18.80 13.61 6.89
N ASN A 275 -17.98 12.61 7.21
CA ASN A 275 -18.33 11.41 7.97
C ASN A 275 -18.02 11.52 9.47
N SER A 276 -17.35 12.59 9.90
CA SER A 276 -16.90 12.77 11.29
C SER A 276 -18.06 12.89 12.29
N LEU A 277 -17.82 12.46 13.53
CA LEU A 277 -18.79 12.65 14.62
C LEU A 277 -19.07 14.14 14.86
N PHE A 278 -18.03 14.96 14.79
CA PHE A 278 -18.12 16.40 14.98
C PHE A 278 -19.01 17.10 13.93
N ASN A 279 -18.89 16.73 12.65
CA ASN A 279 -19.74 17.30 11.61
C ASN A 279 -21.23 16.97 11.84
N ALA A 280 -21.55 15.73 12.21
CA ALA A 280 -22.92 15.36 12.53
C ALA A 280 -23.46 16.11 13.75
N PHE A 281 -22.63 16.27 14.80
CA PHE A 281 -22.99 17.06 15.98
C PHE A 281 -23.28 18.51 15.59
N LYS A 282 -22.42 19.13 14.78
CA LYS A 282 -22.62 20.51 14.30
C LYS A 282 -23.92 20.66 13.49
N LYS A 283 -24.23 19.70 12.61
CA LYS A 283 -25.49 19.69 11.84
C LYS A 283 -26.70 19.65 12.77
N ARG A 284 -26.67 18.78 13.79
CA ARG A 284 -27.74 18.67 14.80
C ARG A 284 -27.95 19.97 15.57
N LEU A 285 -26.87 20.59 16.07
CA LEU A 285 -26.96 21.88 16.74
C LEU A 285 -27.59 22.96 15.85
N SER A 286 -27.20 23.00 14.57
CA SER A 286 -27.71 23.97 13.61
C SER A 286 -29.22 23.79 13.33
N THR A 287 -29.72 22.56 13.35
CA THR A 287 -31.16 22.28 13.20
C THR A 287 -31.96 22.68 14.44
N THR A 288 -31.41 22.48 15.65
CA THR A 288 -32.06 22.88 16.90
C THR A 288 -32.18 24.40 17.01
N THR A 289 -31.14 25.15 16.63
CA THR A 289 -31.16 26.63 16.66
C THR A 289 -32.22 27.19 15.71
N LYS A 290 -32.39 26.61 14.51
CA LYS A 290 -33.42 27.06 13.55
C LYS A 290 -34.84 26.81 14.04
N SER A 291 -35.10 25.66 14.68
CA SER A 291 -36.41 25.33 15.26
C SER A 291 -36.87 26.33 16.34
N ASN A 292 -35.93 26.81 17.15
CA ASN A 292 -36.21 27.78 18.22
C ASN A 292 -36.34 29.24 17.73
N GLN A 293 -35.94 29.56 16.49
CA GLN A 293 -36.14 30.89 15.88
C GLN A 293 -37.44 30.99 15.07
N SER A 294 -38.11 29.86 14.85
CA SER A 294 -39.41 29.75 14.15
C SER A 294 -40.59 29.55 15.12
N LYS A 295 -40.40 29.79 16.41
CA LYS A 295 -41.43 29.87 17.44
C LYS A 295 -41.41 31.27 18.05
#